data_AF-A0A820LPS4-F1
#
_entry.id   AF-A0A820LPS4-F1
#
_cell.length_a   1.000
_cell.length_b   1.000
_cell.length_c   1.000
_cell.angle_alpha   90.00
_cell.angle_beta   90.00
_cell.angle_gamma   90.00
#
_symmetry.space_group_name_H-M   'P 1'
#
loop_
_entity.id
_entity.type
_entity.pdbx_description
1 polymer ?
#
loop_
_entity_poly.entity_id
_entity_poly.type
_entity_poly.pdbx_seq_one_letter_code
_entity_poly.pdbx_strand_id
1 'polypeptide(L)'
;YVGWSNCDYSTAYLLRQYYSRPYFLPERSESSKLDWIFMGTPGFGAHMHIDNVDLPSWQAQVRGRKQWTLRPAPECFHVCKELTFIVEPGEIIILNTNVWYHKTSVVSEDEISITIGSEFD
;
A
#
# COMPACT_ATOMS: atom_id res chain seq x y z
N TYR A 1 12.00 7.00 -5.44
CA TYR A 1 10.68 6.45 -5.10
C TYR A 1 9.63 7.45 -5.53
N VAL A 2 8.59 7.00 -6.22
CA VAL A 2 7.48 7.82 -6.69
C VAL A 2 6.19 7.13 -6.27
N GLY A 3 5.26 7.88 -5.68
CA GLY A 3 3.87 7.50 -5.52
C GLY A 3 3.01 8.41 -6.40
N TRP A 4 2.08 7.83 -7.13
CA TRP A 4 1.17 8.57 -8.00
C TRP A 4 -0.27 8.16 -7.68
N SER A 5 -1.09 9.16 -7.35
CA SER A 5 -2.55 9.03 -7.21
C SER A 5 -3.21 9.36 -8.53
N ASN A 6 -4.00 8.42 -9.04
CA ASN A 6 -4.70 8.62 -10.29
C ASN A 6 -6.11 9.17 -10.05
N CYS A 7 -6.31 10.43 -10.43
CA CYS A 7 -7.61 11.09 -10.35
C CYS A 7 -8.34 11.14 -11.71
N ASP A 8 -7.70 10.66 -12.79
CA ASP A 8 -8.26 10.69 -14.14
C ASP A 8 -9.05 9.40 -14.45
N TYR A 9 -10.31 9.57 -14.85
CA TYR A 9 -11.22 8.44 -15.10
C TYR A 9 -10.73 7.53 -16.23
N SER A 10 -10.16 8.07 -17.30
CA SER A 10 -9.72 7.27 -18.44
C SER A 10 -8.52 6.40 -18.09
N THR A 11 -7.60 6.97 -17.32
CA THR A 11 -6.41 6.28 -16.84
C THR A 11 -6.77 5.26 -15.76
N ALA A 12 -7.74 5.56 -14.89
CA ALA A 12 -8.20 4.63 -13.85
C ALA A 12 -8.90 3.43 -14.48
N TYR A 13 -9.74 3.67 -15.49
CA TYR A 13 -10.36 2.62 -16.27
C TYR A 13 -9.32 1.68 -16.90
N LEU A 14 -8.28 2.23 -17.54
CA LEU A 14 -7.21 1.43 -18.13
C LEU A 14 -6.43 0.64 -17.07
N LEU A 15 -6.08 1.28 -15.95
CA LEU A 15 -5.32 0.63 -14.88
C LEU A 15 -6.10 -0.56 -14.27
N ARG A 16 -7.40 -0.41 -14.10
CA ARG A 16 -8.33 -1.45 -13.59
C ARG A 16 -8.54 -2.63 -14.54
N GLN A 17 -8.01 -2.57 -15.77
CA GLN A 17 -7.95 -3.76 -16.64
C GLN A 17 -6.84 -4.73 -16.21
N TYR A 18 -5.86 -4.28 -15.42
CA TYR A 18 -4.69 -5.08 -15.03
C TYR A 18 -4.81 -5.73 -13.64
N TYR A 19 -5.81 -5.34 -12.85
CA TYR A 19 -6.03 -5.89 -11.52
C TYR A 19 -7.53 -5.95 -11.20
N SER A 20 -7.87 -6.72 -10.19
CA SER A 20 -9.24 -6.81 -9.67
C SER A 20 -9.24 -6.59 -8.16
N ARG A 21 -10.43 -6.37 -7.59
CA ARG A 21 -10.64 -6.31 -6.14
C ARG A 21 -9.94 -7.51 -5.46
N PRO A 22 -9.14 -7.31 -4.39
CA PRO A 22 -8.52 -8.40 -3.67
C PRO A 22 -9.53 -9.48 -3.26
N TYR A 23 -9.21 -10.75 -3.51
CA TYR A 23 -10.15 -11.88 -3.42
C TYR A 23 -10.77 -12.09 -2.03
N PHE A 24 -10.08 -11.66 -0.97
CA PHE A 24 -10.53 -11.80 0.42
C PHE A 24 -11.46 -10.67 0.88
N LEU A 25 -11.58 -9.58 0.11
CA LEU A 25 -12.55 -8.54 0.44
C LEU A 25 -13.98 -9.07 0.20
N PRO A 26 -15.01 -8.50 0.85
CA PRO A 26 -16.40 -8.80 0.54
C PRO A 26 -16.71 -8.57 -0.95
N GLU A 27 -17.62 -9.38 -1.52
CA GLU A 27 -18.02 -9.25 -2.93
C GLU A 27 -18.65 -7.88 -3.23
N ARG A 28 -19.31 -7.30 -2.23
CA ARG A 28 -19.96 -5.99 -2.31
C ARG A 28 -19.04 -4.82 -1.98
N SER A 29 -17.78 -5.05 -1.63
CA SER A 29 -16.87 -3.94 -1.37
C SER A 29 -16.54 -3.25 -2.67
N GLU A 30 -16.73 -1.94 -2.68
CA GLU A 30 -16.39 -1.08 -3.80
C GLU A 30 -14.95 -0.61 -3.67
N SER A 31 -14.32 -0.33 -4.81
CA SER A 31 -13.03 0.36 -4.82
C SER A 31 -13.29 1.86 -4.87
N SER A 32 -12.49 2.63 -4.12
CA SER A 32 -12.48 4.08 -4.24
C SER A 32 -12.23 4.53 -5.68
N LYS A 33 -12.54 5.79 -6.00
CA LYS A 33 -12.22 6.37 -7.31
C LYS A 33 -10.72 6.51 -7.53
N LEU A 34 -9.92 6.51 -6.46
CA LEU A 34 -8.49 6.71 -6.50
C LEU A 34 -7.74 5.37 -6.51
N ASP A 35 -6.87 5.22 -7.49
CA ASP A 35 -5.89 4.15 -7.55
C ASP A 35 -4.50 4.74 -7.36
N TRP A 36 -3.65 4.04 -6.62
CA TRP A 36 -2.26 4.43 -6.40
C TRP A 36 -1.30 3.47 -7.08
N ILE A 37 -0.28 4.01 -7.72
CA ILE A 37 0.89 3.25 -8.15
C ILE A 37 2.11 3.79 -7.42
N PHE A 38 2.88 2.89 -6.80
CA PHE A 38 4.18 3.25 -6.23
C PHE A 38 5.29 2.47 -6.90
N MET A 39 6.34 3.19 -7.28
CA MET A 39 7.52 2.65 -7.95
C MET A 39 8.81 3.16 -7.31
N GLY A 40 9.80 2.28 -7.16
CA GLY A 40 11.07 2.68 -6.55
C GLY A 40 12.22 1.73 -6.82
N THR A 41 13.43 2.30 -6.81
CA THR A 41 14.71 1.58 -6.79
C THR A 41 15.03 1.09 -5.37
N PRO A 42 16.02 0.18 -5.22
CA PRO A 42 16.44 -0.33 -3.91
C PRO A 42 16.71 0.78 -2.88
N GLY A 43 16.38 0.50 -1.62
CA GLY A 43 16.61 1.37 -0.46
C GLY A 43 15.56 2.46 -0.22
N PHE A 44 15.07 3.13 -1.26
CA PHE A 44 14.12 4.24 -1.11
C PHE A 44 12.67 3.76 -0.99
N GLY A 45 11.90 4.36 -0.08
CA GLY A 45 10.46 4.12 0.09
C GLY A 45 9.77 5.31 0.75
N ALA A 46 8.57 5.10 1.30
CA ALA A 46 7.85 6.14 2.04
C ALA A 46 8.39 6.28 3.47
N HIS A 47 8.57 7.52 3.93
CA HIS A 47 8.94 7.82 5.31
C HIS A 47 7.82 7.43 6.29
N MET A 48 8.09 7.45 7.60
CA MET A 48 7.08 7.14 8.62
C MET A 48 5.97 8.20 8.62
N HIS A 49 4.73 7.79 8.34
CA HIS A 49 3.56 8.68 8.31
C HIS A 49 2.26 7.91 8.61
N ILE A 50 1.20 8.67 8.82
CA ILE A 50 -0.18 8.21 8.64
C ILE A 50 -0.73 8.89 7.38
N ASP A 51 -1.70 8.25 6.75
CA ASP A 51 -2.42 8.85 5.64
C ASP A 51 -3.55 9.76 6.12
N ASN A 52 -4.10 10.51 5.18
CA ASN A 52 -5.35 11.24 5.34
C ASN A 52 -6.24 10.92 4.14
N VAL A 53 -6.76 9.69 4.13
CA VAL A 53 -7.65 9.12 3.12
C VAL A 53 -9.03 8.85 3.73
N ASP A 54 -10.03 8.52 2.93
CA ASP A 54 -11.42 8.39 3.43
C ASP A 54 -11.65 7.00 4.05
N LEU A 55 -11.03 5.98 3.47
CA LEU A 55 -11.31 4.57 3.76
C LEU A 55 -10.02 3.77 4.01
N PRO A 56 -10.10 2.58 4.63
CA PRO A 56 -8.95 1.69 4.75
C PRO A 56 -8.36 1.32 3.39
N SER A 57 -7.05 1.13 3.36
CA SER A 57 -6.29 0.92 2.13
C SER A 57 -5.81 -0.52 2.00
N TRP A 58 -5.70 -0.99 0.76
CA TRP A 58 -4.94 -2.19 0.43
C TRP A 58 -3.83 -1.86 -0.57
N GLN A 59 -2.74 -2.62 -0.52
CA GLN A 59 -1.64 -2.50 -1.48
C GLN A 59 -1.15 -3.89 -1.88
N ALA A 60 -1.16 -4.18 -3.19
CA ALA A 60 -0.65 -5.40 -3.79
C ALA A 60 0.77 -5.18 -4.33
N GLN A 61 1.68 -6.09 -3.99
CA GLN A 61 3.05 -6.07 -4.49
C GLN A 61 3.12 -6.82 -5.82
N VAL A 62 3.37 -6.08 -6.91
CA VAL A 62 3.38 -6.64 -8.28
C VAL A 62 4.77 -7.14 -8.65
N ARG A 63 5.80 -6.34 -8.33
CA ARG A 63 7.20 -6.65 -8.63
C ARG A 63 8.10 -6.13 -7.53
N GLY A 64 9.25 -6.76 -7.30
CA GLY A 64 10.14 -6.39 -6.20
C GLY A 64 9.54 -6.66 -4.84
N ARG A 65 10.30 -6.35 -3.80
CA ARG A 65 9.94 -6.61 -2.41
C ARG A 65 9.99 -5.32 -1.62
N LYS A 66 8.99 -5.13 -0.76
CA LYS A 66 8.87 -3.94 0.06
C LYS A 66 8.78 -4.36 1.52
N GLN A 67 9.74 -3.91 2.32
CA GLN A 67 9.63 -4.03 3.77
C GLN A 67 8.70 -2.93 4.27
N TRP A 68 7.71 -3.35 5.05
CA TRP A 68 6.82 -2.48 5.80
C TRP A 68 7.24 -2.49 7.26
N THR A 69 7.21 -1.32 7.87
CA THR A 69 7.32 -1.19 9.32
C THR A 69 6.14 -0.40 9.83
N LEU A 70 5.33 -1.03 10.68
CA LEU A 70 4.13 -0.48 11.27
C LEU A 70 4.40 -0.13 12.73
N ARG A 71 4.06 1.11 13.12
CA ARG A 71 4.10 1.56 14.50
C ARG A 71 2.69 1.74 15.04
N PRO A 72 2.45 1.29 16.29
CA PRO A 72 1.18 1.52 16.94
C PRO A 72 0.91 3.01 17.17
N ALA A 73 -0.34 3.35 17.37
CA ALA A 73 -0.75 4.69 17.77
C ALA A 73 -0.12 5.10 19.12
N PRO A 74 0.14 6.40 19.36
CA PRO A 74 0.84 6.87 20.55
C PRO A 74 0.24 6.41 21.88
N GLU A 75 -1.08 6.20 21.93
CA GLU A 75 -1.84 5.80 23.12
C GLU A 75 -1.40 4.45 23.69
N CYS A 76 -0.85 3.55 22.85
CA CYS A 76 -0.34 2.26 23.31
C CYS A 76 1.17 2.09 23.14
N PHE A 77 1.92 3.18 22.94
CA PHE A 77 3.36 3.17 22.66
C PHE A 77 4.20 2.33 23.65
N HIS A 78 3.82 2.28 24.93
CA HIS A 78 4.54 1.53 25.96
C HIS A 78 4.20 0.03 26.05
N VAL A 79 3.14 -0.41 25.36
CA VAL A 79 2.61 -1.78 25.47
C VAL A 79 2.65 -2.49 24.11
N CYS A 80 2.30 -1.77 23.05
CA CYS A 80 2.32 -2.24 21.68
C CYS A 80 3.76 -2.28 21.13
N LYS A 81 4.03 -3.23 20.24
CA LYS A 81 5.34 -3.36 19.58
C LYS A 81 5.25 -2.93 18.12
N GLU A 82 6.38 -2.45 17.61
CA GLU A 82 6.56 -2.24 16.18
C GLU A 82 6.49 -3.59 15.45
N LEU A 83 5.80 -3.62 14.30
CA LEU A 83 5.74 -4.78 13.42
C LEU A 83 6.57 -4.48 12.17
N THR A 84 7.44 -5.40 11.78
CA THR A 84 8.19 -5.28 10.52
C THR A 84 8.10 -6.58 9.75
N PHE A 85 7.74 -6.49 8.48
CA PHE A 85 7.59 -7.64 7.59
C PHE A 85 7.84 -7.23 6.14
N ILE A 86 8.14 -8.21 5.29
CA ILE A 86 8.32 -8.02 3.86
C ILE A 86 7.02 -8.43 3.17
N VAL A 87 6.57 -7.62 2.23
CA VAL A 87 5.50 -7.98 1.30
C VAL A 87 6.17 -8.43 0.01
N GLU A 88 5.96 -9.69 -0.32
CA GLU A 88 6.52 -10.39 -1.48
C GLU A 88 5.64 -10.19 -2.74
N PRO A 89 6.19 -10.36 -3.96
CA PRO A 89 5.39 -10.34 -5.18
C PRO A 89 4.19 -11.30 -5.12
N GLY A 90 3.00 -10.79 -5.43
CA GLY A 90 1.74 -11.51 -5.35
C GLY A 90 1.01 -11.39 -4.01
N GLU A 91 1.68 -10.86 -2.97
CA GLU A 91 1.04 -10.61 -1.67
C GLU A 91 0.32 -9.26 -1.65
N ILE A 92 -0.70 -9.17 -0.80
CA ILE A 92 -1.52 -7.98 -0.59
C ILE A 92 -1.55 -7.67 0.89
N ILE A 93 -1.17 -6.45 1.26
CA ILE A 93 -1.36 -5.90 2.59
C ILE A 93 -2.67 -5.11 2.63
N ILE A 94 -3.45 -5.28 3.71
CA ILE A 94 -4.55 -4.40 4.06
C ILE A 94 -4.18 -3.67 5.34
N LEU A 95 -4.35 -2.36 5.36
CA LEU A 95 -4.07 -1.54 6.51
C LEU A 95 -5.00 -0.33 6.54
N ASN A 96 -5.57 -0.03 7.71
CA ASN A 96 -6.12 1.30 7.93
C ASN A 96 -4.96 2.29 8.12
N THR A 97 -4.56 2.94 7.04
CA THR A 97 -3.39 3.82 6.98
C THR A 97 -3.62 5.17 7.69
N ASN A 98 -4.87 5.51 8.02
CA ASN A 98 -5.20 6.66 8.87
C ASN A 98 -4.92 6.40 10.36
N VAL A 99 -4.78 5.13 10.77
CA VAL A 99 -4.57 4.74 12.18
C VAL A 99 -3.15 4.24 12.41
N TRP A 100 -2.62 3.44 11.49
CA TRP A 100 -1.31 2.84 11.64
C TRP A 100 -0.22 3.71 11.02
N TYR A 101 0.69 4.19 11.86
CA TYR A 101 1.93 4.78 11.39
C TYR A 101 2.71 3.73 10.61
N HIS A 102 3.14 4.08 9.40
CA HIS A 102 3.82 3.14 8.53
C HIS A 102 4.96 3.81 7.76
N LYS A 103 6.04 3.05 7.56
CA LYS A 103 7.11 3.37 6.61
C LYS A 103 7.33 2.19 5.69
N THR A 104 7.90 2.46 4.51
CA THR A 104 8.29 1.42 3.57
C THR A 104 9.72 1.61 3.08
N SER A 105 10.36 0.51 2.72
CA SER A 105 11.65 0.51 2.03
C SER A 105 11.69 -0.61 1.00
N VAL A 106 12.22 -0.34 -0.18
CA VAL A 106 12.43 -1.36 -1.21
C VAL A 106 13.66 -2.19 -0.86
N VAL A 107 13.49 -3.51 -0.71
CA VAL A 107 14.55 -4.45 -0.28
C VAL A 107 15.00 -5.41 -1.38
N SER A 108 14.38 -5.35 -2.56
CA SER A 108 14.97 -5.97 -3.75
C SER A 108 16.18 -5.16 -4.21
N GLU A 109 17.33 -5.81 -4.40
CA GLU A 109 18.59 -5.16 -4.80
C GLU A 109 18.72 -5.02 -6.33
N ASP A 110 18.24 -6.01 -7.08
CA ASP A 110 18.45 -6.11 -8.53
C ASP A 110 17.24 -5.69 -9.39
N GLU A 111 16.17 -5.20 -8.77
CA GLU A 111 14.98 -4.78 -9.51
C GLU A 111 14.20 -3.64 -8.86
N ILE A 112 13.35 -3.01 -9.67
CA ILE A 112 12.40 -2.01 -9.19
C ILE A 112 11.25 -2.68 -8.43
N SER A 113 10.80 -2.02 -7.37
CA SER A 113 9.53 -2.34 -6.73
C SER A 113 8.40 -1.66 -7.47
N ILE A 114 7.32 -2.38 -7.73
CA ILE A 114 6.05 -1.85 -8.24
C ILE A 114 4.92 -2.36 -7.34
N THR A 115 4.13 -1.44 -6.80
CA THR A 115 2.94 -1.76 -6.03
C THR A 115 1.74 -0.97 -6.52
N ILE A 116 0.58 -1.61 -6.53
CA ILE A 116 -0.70 -0.95 -6.78
C ILE A 116 -1.55 -0.98 -5.51
N GLY A 117 -2.37 0.03 -5.29
CA GLY A 117 -3.28 0.06 -4.17
C GLY A 117 -4.51 0.90 -4.44
N SER A 118 -5.51 0.74 -3.59
CA SER A 118 -6.72 1.56 -3.57
C SER A 118 -7.34 1.47 -2.18
N GLU A 119 -8.30 2.34 -1.91
CA GLU A 119 -9.17 2.22 -0.74
C GLU A 119 -10.35 1.28 -1.03
N PHE A 120 -11.00 0.79 0.02
CA PHE A 120 -12.16 -0.09 -0.10
C PHE A 120 -13.22 0.14 0.98
N ASP A 121 -14.50 -0.10 0.61
CA ASP A 121 -15.67 -0.20 1.49
C ASP A 121 -16.76 -1.13 0.91
#